data_AF-A0A744KGW7-F1
#
_entry.id   AF-A0A744KGW7-F1
#
_cell.length_a   1.000
_cell.length_b   1.000
_cell.length_c   1.000
_cell.angle_alpha   90.00
_cell.angle_beta   90.00
_cell.angle_gamma   90.00
#
_symmetry.space_group_name_H-M   'P 1'
#
loop_
_entity.id
_entity.type
_entity.pdbx_description
1 polymer ?
#
loop_
_entity_poly.entity_id
_entity_poly.type
_entity_poly.pdbx_seq_one_letter_code
_entity_poly.pdbx_strand_id
1 'polypeptide(L)'
;MLSFMRRYPLKRIDVGIVQVNLGWNGTYFSSYYEALDPYTNLRVAARILKSCYDNNPGSWIQAAGCYHHPAGGKPARIYKSIVKRKLATLDLNAPVTYSKLQIAQISPSQPHFSHYSRELQWVEPRESRQ
;
A
#
# COMPACT_ATOMS: atom_id res chain seq x y z
N MET A 1 17.10 1.01 9.73
CA MET A 1 15.69 1.50 9.73
C MET A 1 15.47 2.78 10.53
N LEU A 2 15.69 2.76 11.85
CA LEU A 2 15.29 3.86 12.74
C LEU A 2 16.03 5.17 12.44
N SER A 3 17.32 5.10 12.08
CA SER A 3 18.11 6.27 11.67
C SER A 3 17.55 6.95 10.41
N PHE A 4 17.06 6.17 9.45
CA PHE A 4 16.41 6.69 8.23
C PHE A 4 15.09 7.41 8.57
N MET A 5 14.25 6.79 9.40
CA MET A 5 12.98 7.40 9.84
C MET A 5 13.15 8.61 10.77
N ARG A 6 14.28 8.72 11.48
CA ARG A 6 14.63 9.94 12.22
C ARG A 6 15.10 11.08 11.29
N ARG A 7 15.72 10.74 10.16
CA ARG A 7 16.26 11.71 9.19
C ARG A 7 15.19 12.24 8.23
N TYR A 8 14.23 11.42 7.83
CA TYR A 8 13.19 11.78 6.86
C TYR A 8 11.80 11.81 7.50
N PRO A 9 10.95 12.81 7.17
CA PRO A 9 9.58 12.85 7.67
C PRO A 9 8.79 11.60 7.27
N LEU A 10 8.08 10.98 8.21
CA LEU A 10 7.31 9.76 7.96
C LEU A 10 6.28 9.90 6.82
N LYS A 11 5.79 11.13 6.58
CA LYS A 11 4.88 11.44 5.45
C LYS A 11 5.52 11.27 4.07
N ARG A 12 6.84 11.09 3.99
CA ARG A 12 7.61 10.83 2.77
C ARG A 12 8.11 9.38 2.69
N ILE A 13 7.57 8.49 3.53
CA ILE A 13 8.00 7.10 3.60
C ILE A 13 6.77 6.22 3.38
N ASP A 14 6.77 5.52 2.24
CA ASP A 14 5.81 4.50 1.90
C ASP A 14 6.44 3.12 2.08
N VAL A 15 5.69 2.17 2.65
CA VAL A 15 6.23 0.87 3.07
C VAL A 15 5.40 -0.31 2.57
N GLY A 16 6.10 -1.38 2.21
CA GLY A 16 5.52 -2.66 1.81
C GLY A 16 4.92 -2.66 0.40
N ILE A 17 4.31 -3.79 0.04
CA ILE A 17 3.82 -4.07 -1.32
C ILE A 17 2.68 -3.17 -1.78
N VAL A 18 1.88 -2.63 -0.86
CA VAL A 18 0.81 -1.67 -1.19
C VAL A 18 1.19 -0.21 -0.92
N GLN A 19 2.45 0.05 -0.53
CA GLN A 19 2.99 1.39 -0.33
C GLN A 19 2.17 2.21 0.68
N VAL A 20 1.93 1.67 1.88
CA VAL A 20 1.23 2.43 2.94
C VAL A 20 2.13 3.55 3.44
N ASN A 21 1.63 4.79 3.46
CA ASN A 21 2.39 5.93 3.99
C ASN A 21 2.44 5.93 5.52
N LEU A 22 3.65 5.91 6.09
CA LEU A 22 3.85 5.83 7.55
C LEU A 22 3.41 7.09 8.29
N GLY A 23 3.53 8.26 7.68
CA GLY A 23 3.19 9.53 8.33
C GLY A 23 1.70 9.80 8.44
N TRP A 24 0.88 9.11 7.63
CA TRP A 24 -0.57 9.21 7.69
C TRP A 24 -1.21 8.00 8.37
N ASN A 25 -0.68 6.80 8.13
CA ASN A 25 -1.31 5.54 8.52
C ASN A 25 -0.44 4.66 9.42
N GLY A 26 0.69 5.17 9.91
CA GLY A 26 1.64 4.39 10.72
C GLY A 26 1.04 3.80 12.01
N THR A 27 0.00 4.42 12.56
CA THR A 27 -0.70 3.98 13.77
C THR A 27 -1.49 2.68 13.59
N TYR A 28 -1.73 2.24 12.35
CA TYR A 28 -2.35 0.94 12.09
C TYR A 28 -1.39 -0.24 12.27
N PHE A 29 -0.09 0.02 12.50
CA PHE A 29 0.93 -0.98 12.74
C PHE A 29 1.45 -0.88 14.17
N SER A 30 1.68 -2.03 14.80
CA SER A 30 2.29 -2.11 16.14
C SER A 30 3.79 -1.77 16.08
N SER A 31 4.41 -1.97 14.92
CA SER A 31 5.77 -1.51 14.61
C SER A 31 5.94 -1.29 13.11
N TYR A 32 6.95 -0.50 12.71
CA TYR A 32 7.24 -0.30 11.29
C TYR A 32 7.71 -1.57 10.56
N TYR A 33 8.24 -2.56 11.27
CA TYR A 33 8.61 -3.85 10.69
C TYR A 33 7.37 -4.65 10.29
N GLU A 34 6.27 -4.54 11.04
CA GLU A 34 5.00 -5.18 10.71
C GLU A 34 4.44 -4.68 9.38
N ALA A 35 4.73 -3.42 9.03
CA ALA A 35 4.33 -2.85 7.76
C ALA A 35 5.08 -3.45 6.55
N LEU A 36 6.17 -4.18 6.78
CA LEU A 36 6.89 -4.96 5.77
C LEU A 36 6.38 -6.41 5.64
N ASP A 37 5.59 -6.91 6.61
CA ASP A 37 4.89 -8.18 6.44
C ASP A 37 3.80 -8.03 5.37
N PRO A 38 3.82 -8.82 4.28
CA PRO A 38 2.93 -8.60 3.14
C PRO A 38 1.45 -8.77 3.48
N TYR A 39 1.10 -9.71 4.36
CA TYR A 39 -0.28 -9.96 4.73
C TYR A 39 -0.84 -8.87 5.65
N THR A 40 -0.05 -8.42 6.62
CA THR A 40 -0.45 -7.28 7.46
C THR A 40 -0.52 -6.00 6.65
N ASN A 41 0.45 -5.75 5.77
CA ASN A 41 0.45 -4.60 4.87
C ASN A 41 -0.85 -4.55 4.02
N LEU A 42 -1.25 -5.68 3.42
CA LEU A 42 -2.51 -5.81 2.67
C LEU A 42 -3.75 -5.60 3.55
N ARG A 43 -3.81 -6.21 4.73
CA ARG A 43 -4.95 -6.05 5.66
C ARG A 43 -5.14 -4.60 6.10
N VAL A 44 -4.06 -3.92 6.45
CA VAL A 44 -4.08 -2.50 6.83
C VAL A 44 -4.52 -1.64 5.66
N ALA A 45 -3.98 -1.89 4.45
CA ALA A 45 -4.36 -1.15 3.26
C ALA A 45 -5.87 -1.25 2.95
N ALA A 46 -6.42 -2.47 3.02
CA ALA A 46 -7.84 -2.71 2.82
C ALA A 46 -8.71 -1.95 3.83
N ARG A 47 -8.30 -1.92 5.10
CA ARG A 47 -8.99 -1.16 6.17
C ARG A 47 -8.99 0.35 5.89
N ILE A 48 -7.83 0.91 5.53
CA ILE A 48 -7.70 2.34 5.21
C ILE A 48 -8.57 2.69 3.99
N LEU A 49 -8.47 1.90 2.92
CA LEU A 49 -9.20 2.16 1.69
C LEU A 49 -10.72 2.06 1.90
N LYS A 50 -11.18 1.08 2.69
CA LYS A 50 -12.60 0.96 3.06
C LYS A 50 -13.08 2.15 3.89
N SER A 51 -12.31 2.59 4.88
CA SER A 51 -12.63 3.78 5.67
C SER A 51 -12.72 5.04 4.77
N CYS A 52 -11.77 5.21 3.85
CA CYS A 52 -11.80 6.28 2.87
C CYS A 52 -13.04 6.21 1.95
N TYR A 53 -13.48 5.02 1.56
CA TYR A 53 -14.69 4.82 0.78
C TYR A 53 -15.96 5.21 1.57
N ASP A 54 -16.05 4.77 2.82
CA ASP A 54 -17.20 5.04 3.68
C ASP A 54 -17.32 6.54 3.99
N ASN A 55 -16.19 7.22 4.19
CA ASN A 55 -16.14 8.66 4.44
C ASN A 55 -16.35 9.52 3.18
N ASN A 56 -16.37 8.93 1.98
CA ASN A 56 -16.57 9.65 0.72
C ASN A 56 -17.69 8.95 -0.09
N PRO A 57 -18.95 9.39 0.03
CA PRO A 57 -20.18 8.63 -0.21
C PRO A 57 -20.08 7.56 -1.32
N GLY A 58 -19.48 6.42 -0.98
CA GLY A 58 -19.29 5.27 -1.85
C GLY A 58 -18.47 5.48 -3.14
N SER A 59 -17.57 6.45 -3.21
CA SER A 59 -16.75 6.67 -4.41
C SER A 59 -15.36 6.06 -4.28
N TRP A 60 -15.09 4.96 -4.99
CA TRP A 60 -13.76 4.35 -5.06
C TRP A 60 -12.68 5.29 -5.60
N ILE A 61 -13.04 6.20 -6.50
CA ILE A 61 -12.11 7.22 -6.97
C ILE A 61 -11.75 8.19 -5.84
N GLN A 62 -12.73 8.64 -5.05
CA GLN A 62 -12.43 9.49 -3.90
C GLN A 62 -11.62 8.72 -2.85
N ALA A 63 -11.98 7.46 -2.62
CA ALA A 63 -11.27 6.58 -1.70
C ALA A 63 -9.79 6.43 -2.07
N ALA A 64 -9.46 6.25 -3.36
CA ALA A 64 -8.09 6.17 -3.83
C ALA A 64 -7.30 7.46 -3.59
N GLY A 65 -7.93 8.63 -3.78
CA GLY A 65 -7.31 9.93 -3.47
C GLY A 65 -7.06 10.11 -1.98
N CYS A 66 -8.04 9.76 -1.14
CA CYS A 66 -7.94 9.77 0.32
C CYS A 66 -6.84 8.83 0.81
N TYR A 67 -6.79 7.60 0.30
CA TYR A 67 -5.79 6.59 0.64
C TYR A 67 -4.37 7.10 0.37
N HIS A 68 -4.13 7.65 -0.81
CA HIS A 68 -2.81 8.13 -1.21
C HIS A 68 -2.41 9.44 -0.51
N HIS A 69 -3.37 10.34 -0.25
CA HIS A 69 -3.08 11.61 0.40
C HIS A 69 -4.29 12.12 1.20
N PRO A 70 -4.44 11.71 2.47
CA PRO A 70 -5.65 11.99 3.27
C PRO A 70 -5.99 13.47 3.42
N ALA A 71 -4.99 14.35 3.44
CA ALA A 71 -5.20 15.80 3.48
C ALA A 71 -5.80 16.40 2.18
N GLY A 72 -6.04 15.58 1.16
CA GLY A 72 -6.66 16.03 -0.09
C GLY A 72 -5.75 16.90 -0.95
N GLY A 73 -6.31 17.97 -1.52
CA GLY A 73 -5.56 18.96 -2.29
C GLY A 73 -5.05 18.49 -3.65
N LYS A 74 -4.04 19.21 -4.18
CA LYS A 74 -3.43 18.91 -5.50
C LYS A 74 -2.89 17.48 -5.60
N PRO A 75 -2.19 16.91 -4.59
CA PRO A 75 -1.69 15.53 -4.67
C PRO A 75 -2.80 14.50 -4.84
N ALA A 76 -3.86 14.58 -4.03
CA ALA A 76 -5.00 13.68 -4.14
C ALA A 76 -5.71 13.82 -5.50
N ARG A 77 -5.85 15.05 -6.03
CA ARG A 77 -6.44 15.28 -7.37
C ARG A 77 -5.63 14.62 -8.47
N ILE A 78 -4.30 14.77 -8.45
CA ILE A 78 -3.40 14.15 -9.44
C ILE A 78 -3.53 12.63 -9.38
N TYR A 79 -3.46 12.04 -8.18
CA TYR A 79 -3.55 10.59 -8.02
C TYR A 79 -4.88 10.04 -8.52
N LYS A 80 -6.00 10.71 -8.20
CA LYS A 80 -7.33 10.35 -8.74
C LYS A 80 -7.35 10.37 -10.27
N SER A 81 -6.74 11.36 -10.90
CA SER A 81 -6.67 11.42 -12.38
C SER A 81 -5.85 10.28 -12.97
N ILE A 82 -4.78 9.85 -12.30
CA ILE A 82 -3.98 8.69 -12.71
C ILE A 82 -4.83 7.42 -12.61
N VAL A 83 -5.51 7.21 -11.47
CA VAL A 83 -6.39 6.05 -11.25
C VAL A 83 -7.51 6.02 -12.29
N LYS A 84 -8.22 7.13 -12.51
CA LYS A 84 -9.25 7.24 -13.55
C LYS A 84 -8.71 6.85 -14.93
N ARG A 85 -7.53 7.36 -15.31
CA ARG A 85 -6.90 7.04 -16.59
C ARG A 85 -6.59 5.55 -16.72
N LYS A 86 -6.08 4.92 -15.66
CA LYS A 86 -5.77 3.48 -15.66
C LYS A 86 -7.03 2.61 -15.69
N LEU A 87 -8.08 3.00 -14.98
CA LEU A 87 -9.36 2.29 -15.05
C LEU A 87 -9.98 2.37 -16.45
N ALA A 88 -9.83 3.51 -17.13
CA ALA A 88 -10.30 3.68 -18.50
C ALA A 88 -9.55 2.81 -19.53
N THR A 89 -8.40 2.23 -19.20
CA THR A 89 -7.70 1.26 -20.07
C THR A 89 -8.17 -0.18 -19.86
N LEU A 90 -9.03 -0.43 -18.87
CA LEU A 90 -9.55 -1.77 -18.63
C LEU A 90 -10.66 -2.07 -19.64
N ASP A 91 -10.54 -3.21 -20.33
CA ASP A 91 -11.66 -3.75 -21.08
C ASP A 91 -12.67 -4.36 -20.08
N LEU A 92 -13.79 -3.68 -19.91
CA LEU A 92 -14.85 -4.10 -18.99
C LEU A 92 -15.67 -5.29 -19.51
N ASN A 93 -15.53 -5.61 -20.80
CA ASN A 93 -16.21 -6.72 -21.44
C ASN A 93 -15.28 -7.94 -21.64
N ALA A 94 -13.99 -7.79 -21.35
CA ALA A 94 -13.06 -8.90 -21.38
C ALA A 94 -13.51 -9.97 -20.37
N PRO A 95 -13.71 -11.23 -20.80
CA PRO A 95 -14.06 -12.29 -19.89
C PRO A 95 -12.92 -12.44 -18.86
N VAL A 96 -13.26 -12.23 -17.59
CA VAL A 96 -12.34 -12.50 -16.48
C VAL A 96 -12.18 -14.02 -16.40
N THR A 97 -11.17 -14.56 -17.07
CA THR A 97 -10.86 -15.98 -16.95
C THR A 97 -10.29 -16.22 -15.55
N TYR A 98 -10.95 -17.07 -14.75
CA TYR A 98 -10.51 -17.39 -13.39
C TYR A 98 -9.08 -17.93 -13.33
N SER A 99 -8.56 -18.51 -14.42
CA SER A 99 -7.14 -18.88 -14.56
C SER A 99 -6.19 -17.67 -14.49
N LYS A 100 -6.63 -16.47 -14.90
CA LYS A 100 -5.87 -15.22 -14.80
C LYS A 100 -5.93 -14.61 -13.40
N LEU A 101 -6.94 -14.98 -12.60
CA LEU A 101 -7.10 -14.60 -11.18
C LEU A 101 -6.44 -15.60 -10.20
N GLN A 102 -5.87 -16.71 -10.68
CA GLN A 102 -5.26 -17.75 -9.84
C GLN A 102 -4.05 -17.28 -9.00
N ILE A 103 -3.58 -16.04 -9.16
CA ILE A 103 -2.64 -15.40 -8.21
C ILE A 103 -3.24 -15.38 -6.78
N ALA A 104 -4.57 -15.36 -6.63
CA ALA A 104 -5.27 -15.40 -5.34
C ALA A 104 -5.64 -16.81 -4.84
N GLN A 105 -5.41 -17.86 -5.65
CA GLN A 105 -5.77 -19.25 -5.34
C GLN A 105 -4.55 -20.13 -5.02
N ILE A 106 -3.42 -19.52 -4.66
CA ILE A 106 -2.38 -20.27 -3.95
C ILE A 106 -3.05 -20.78 -2.67
N SER A 107 -3.37 -22.07 -2.62
CA SER A 107 -3.78 -22.74 -1.39
C SER A 107 -2.85 -22.26 -0.29
N PRO A 108 -3.35 -21.84 0.89
CA PRO A 108 -2.45 -21.51 1.98
C PRO A 108 -1.66 -22.78 2.29
N SER A 109 -0.45 -22.88 1.74
CA SER A 109 0.53 -23.84 2.20
C SER A 109 0.60 -23.58 3.69
N GLN A 110 0.36 -24.64 4.46
CA GLN A 110 0.50 -24.68 5.91
C GLN A 110 1.57 -23.70 6.36
N PRO A 111 1.32 -22.85 7.37
CA PRO A 111 2.31 -21.91 7.85
C PRO A 111 3.46 -22.68 8.51
N HIS A 112 4.33 -23.29 7.71
CA HIS A 112 5.70 -23.59 8.09
C HIS A 112 6.45 -22.26 8.07
N PHE A 113 6.05 -21.36 8.97
CA PHE A 113 6.95 -20.33 9.46
C PHE A 113 8.00 -21.08 10.27
N SER A 114 8.99 -21.65 9.58
CA SER A 114 10.30 -21.64 10.20
C SER A 114 10.55 -20.18 10.57
N HIS A 115 10.78 -19.94 11.85
CA HIS A 115 11.32 -18.69 12.39
C HIS A 115 12.74 -18.53 11.81
N TYR A 116 12.88 -18.54 10.49
CA TYR A 116 14.01 -17.91 9.87
C TYR A 116 13.80 -16.45 10.15
N SER A 117 14.49 -15.96 11.17
CA SER A 117 14.83 -14.58 11.35
C SER A 117 15.41 -14.11 10.02
N ARG A 118 14.56 -13.72 9.06
CA ARG A 118 14.96 -12.85 7.97
C ARG A 118 15.18 -11.53 8.64
N GLU A 119 16.34 -11.40 9.26
CA GLU A 119 16.85 -10.12 9.68
C GLU A 119 16.79 -9.24 8.44
N LEU A 120 15.87 -8.28 8.46
CA LEU A 120 15.68 -7.34 7.36
C LEU A 120 16.96 -6.50 7.31
N GLN A 121 17.86 -6.87 6.42
CA GLN A 121 19.11 -6.16 6.24
C GLN A 121 18.82 -4.81 5.59
N TRP A 122 19.03 -3.74 6.35
CA TRP A 122 18.93 -2.38 5.81
C TRP A 122 20.10 -2.14 4.88
N VAL A 123 19.78 -1.82 3.63
CA VAL A 123 20.75 -1.31 2.66
C VAL A 123 20.52 0.19 2.55
N GLU A 124 21.54 0.98 2.89
CA GLU A 124 21.49 2.44 2.75
C GLU A 124 21.28 2.79 1.26
N PRO A 125 20.32 3.66 0.92
CA PRO A 125 20.16 4.12 -0.45
C PRO A 125 21.47 4.76 -0.93
N ARG A 126 22.00 4.34 -2.09
CA ARG A 126 23.14 5.03 -2.69
C ARG A 126 22.69 6.46 -2.98
N GLU A 127 23.35 7.45 -2.39
CA GLU A 127 23.09 8.85 -2.77
C GLU A 127 23.37 9.00 -4.26
N SER A 128 22.33 9.31 -5.03
CA SER A 128 22.48 9.76 -6.40
C SER A 128 23.26 11.06 -6.35
N ARG A 129 24.54 11.03 -6.72
CA ARG A 129 25.31 12.25 -6.99
C ARG A 129 24.49 13.07 -7.99
N GLN A 130 24.06 14.24 -7.53
CA GLN A 130 23.59 15.32 -8.40
C GLN A 130 24.78 15.88 -9.16
#